data_AF-V5IF21-F1
#
_entry.id   AF-V5IF21-F1
#
_cell.length_a   1.000
_cell.length_b   1.000
_cell.length_c   1.000
_cell.angle_alpha   90.00
_cell.angle_beta   90.00
_cell.angle_gamma   90.00
#
_symmetry.space_group_name_H-M   'P 1'
#
loop_
_entity.id
_entity.type
_entity.pdbx_description
1 polymer ?
#
loop_
_entity_poly.entity_id
_entity_poly.type
_entity_poly.pdbx_seq_one_letter_code
_entity_poly.pdbx_strand_id
1 'polypeptide(L)'
;GFRANLSTHDSLAMIYHDVVDLPRTKRNLRVIVSIDIKKAFDSVPHASIINKMEEQRLTGKQLDFVKAFLTDRKYRVKAGYGNEAREGATK
;
A
#
# COMPACT_ATOMS: atom_id res chain seq x y z
N GLY A 1 -0.52 -4.97 -7.33
CA GLY A 1 0.51 -4.01 -6.90
C GLY A 1 1.42 -4.64 -5.86
N PHE A 2 2.66 -4.12 -5.72
CA PHE A 2 3.68 -4.50 -4.72
C PHE A 2 3.92 -6.00 -4.51
N ARG A 3 3.63 -6.82 -5.53
CA ARG A 3 3.79 -8.28 -5.52
C ARG A 3 4.78 -8.65 -6.61
N ALA A 4 5.67 -9.59 -6.32
CA ALA A 4 6.61 -10.10 -7.31
C ALA A 4 5.84 -10.65 -8.53
N ASN A 5 6.39 -10.41 -9.72
CA ASN A 5 5.86 -10.88 -11.00
C ASN A 5 4.43 -10.43 -11.34
N LEU A 6 3.95 -9.33 -10.74
CA LEU A 6 2.66 -8.73 -11.07
C LEU A 6 2.81 -7.23 -11.34
N SER A 7 2.24 -6.80 -12.46
CA SER A 7 2.26 -5.43 -12.96
C SER A 7 0.86 -4.81 -12.96
N THR A 8 0.79 -3.53 -13.32
CA THR A 8 -0.49 -2.85 -13.57
C THR A 8 -1.23 -3.46 -14.76
N HIS A 9 -0.52 -3.97 -15.76
CA HIS A 9 -1.12 -4.58 -16.94
C HIS A 9 -1.99 -5.79 -16.57
N ASP A 10 -1.50 -6.64 -15.66
CA ASP A 10 -2.26 -7.80 -15.18
C ASP A 10 -3.58 -7.38 -14.53
N SER A 11 -3.58 -6.26 -13.79
CA SER A 11 -4.80 -5.73 -13.17
C SER A 11 -5.79 -5.20 -14.22
N LEU A 12 -5.30 -4.56 -15.28
CA LEU A 12 -6.15 -4.10 -16.39
C LEU A 12 -6.70 -5.26 -17.22
N ALA A 13 -5.90 -6.30 -17.45
CA ALA A 13 -6.32 -7.50 -18.16
C ALA A 13 -7.44 -8.24 -17.38
N MET A 14 -7.32 -8.35 -16.06
CA MET A 14 -8.40 -8.89 -15.22
C MET A 14 -9.69 -8.10 -15.38
N ILE A 15 -9.63 -6.76 -15.26
CA ILE A 15 -10.83 -5.91 -15.45
C ILE A 15 -11.42 -6.09 -16.86
N TYR A 16 -10.58 -6.17 -17.89
CA TYR A 16 -11.03 -6.38 -19.26
C TYR A 16 -11.79 -7.70 -19.40
N HIS A 17 -11.22 -8.82 -18.94
CA HIS A 17 -11.87 -10.13 -19.08
C HIS A 17 -13.11 -10.25 -18.19
N ASP A 18 -13.07 -9.74 -16.96
CA ASP A 18 -14.14 -9.90 -15.98
C ASP A 18 -15.32 -8.95 -16.21
N VAL A 19 -15.13 -7.87 -16.96
CA VAL A 19 -16.17 -6.86 -17.19
C VAL A 19 -16.44 -6.66 -18.67
N VAL A 20 -15.41 -6.46 -19.49
CA VAL A 20 -15.56 -6.01 -20.89
C VAL A 20 -15.84 -7.17 -21.84
N ASP A 21 -15.06 -8.25 -21.74
CA ASP A 21 -15.04 -9.39 -22.68
C ASP A 21 -16.15 -10.43 -22.42
N LEU A 22 -16.99 -10.19 -21.39
CA LEU A 22 -18.12 -11.07 -21.10
C LEU A 22 -19.14 -11.10 -22.26
N PRO A 23 -19.71 -12.28 -22.60
CA PRO A 23 -20.71 -12.41 -23.65
C PRO A 23 -21.90 -11.46 -23.46
N ARG A 24 -22.30 -10.80 -24.54
CA ARG A 24 -23.43 -9.86 -24.55
C ARG A 24 -24.75 -10.65 -24.59
N THR A 25 -25.20 -11.15 -23.44
CA THR A 25 -26.57 -11.63 -23.30
C THR A 25 -27.51 -10.44 -23.05
N LYS A 26 -28.79 -10.56 -23.46
CA LYS A 26 -29.79 -9.53 -23.20
C LYS A 26 -29.97 -9.39 -21.68
N ARG A 27 -29.41 -8.31 -21.09
CA ARG A 27 -29.54 -7.81 -19.69
C ARG A 27 -28.35 -7.93 -18.73
N ASN A 28 -27.11 -8.12 -19.18
CA ASN A 28 -25.96 -8.04 -18.25
C ASN A 28 -25.58 -6.57 -17.95
N LEU A 29 -25.96 -6.06 -16.78
CA LEU A 29 -25.45 -4.79 -16.25
C LEU A 29 -23.96 -4.97 -15.94
N ARG A 30 -23.13 -4.07 -16.48
CA ARG A 30 -21.67 -4.06 -16.28
C ARG A 30 -21.27 -2.76 -15.59
N VAL A 31 -20.70 -2.87 -14.40
CA VAL A 31 -20.36 -1.72 -13.55
C VAL A 31 -18.99 -1.96 -12.93
N ILE A 32 -18.18 -0.90 -12.88
CA ILE A 32 -16.94 -0.85 -12.13
C ILE A 32 -17.14 0.18 -11.01
N VAL A 33 -16.88 -0.22 -9.77
CA VAL A 33 -16.81 0.69 -8.63
C VAL A 33 -15.35 0.83 -8.25
N SER A 34 -14.82 2.05 -8.31
CA SER A 34 -13.43 2.36 -7.90
C SER A 34 -13.44 3.08 -6.55
N ILE A 35 -12.55 2.68 -5.65
CA ILE A 35 -12.39 3.25 -4.31
C ILE A 35 -10.91 3.57 -4.13
N ASP A 36 -10.61 4.78 -3.68
CA ASP A 36 -9.26 5.21 -3.34
C ASP A 36 -9.18 5.69 -1.88
N ILE A 37 -8.11 5.29 -1.19
CA ILE A 37 -7.89 5.62 0.22
C ILE A 37 -6.88 6.76 0.30
N LYS A 38 -7.38 7.95 0.65
CA LYS A 38 -6.53 9.13 0.83
C LYS A 38 -5.51 8.91 1.94
N LYS A 39 -4.23 9.13 1.61
CA LYS A 39 -3.09 9.01 2.55
C LYS A 39 -3.04 7.66 3.27
N ALA A 40 -3.30 6.56 2.56
CA ALA A 40 -3.38 5.21 3.14
C ALA A 40 -2.20 4.86 4.09
N PHE A 41 -0.96 5.25 3.77
CA PHE A 41 0.19 4.99 4.63
C PHE A 41 0.24 5.85 5.90
N ASP A 42 -0.29 7.07 5.87
CA ASP A 42 -0.34 7.94 7.06
C ASP A 42 -1.55 7.61 7.96
N SER A 43 -2.63 7.09 7.37
CA SER A 43 -3.92 6.93 8.05
C SER A 43 -4.10 5.55 8.69
N VAL A 44 -3.27 4.57 8.35
CA VAL A 44 -3.39 3.22 8.92
C VAL A 44 -2.92 3.23 10.38
N PRO A 45 -3.74 2.78 11.34
CA PRO A 45 -3.31 2.66 12.73
C PRO A 45 -2.17 1.63 12.87
N HIS A 46 -1.07 2.02 13.52
CA HIS A 46 0.09 1.14 13.69
C HIS A 46 -0.25 -0.16 14.43
N ALA A 47 -1.17 -0.08 15.42
CA ALA A 47 -1.66 -1.25 16.13
C ALA A 47 -2.33 -2.28 15.20
N SER A 48 -3.07 -1.82 14.18
CA SER A 48 -3.69 -2.71 13.20
C SER A 48 -2.67 -3.48 12.37
N ILE A 49 -1.55 -2.84 12.01
CA ILE A 49 -0.44 -3.51 11.29
C ILE A 49 0.17 -4.59 12.18
N ILE A 50 0.51 -4.25 13.43
CA ILE A 50 1.12 -5.17 14.39
C ILE A 50 0.22 -6.38 14.65
N ASN A 51 -1.05 -6.14 14.97
CA ASN A 51 -2.02 -7.21 15.22
C ASN A 51 -2.15 -8.13 13.99
N LYS A 52 -2.16 -7.55 12.78
CA LYS A 52 -2.26 -8.35 11.56
C LYS A 52 -1.03 -9.23 11.34
N MET A 53 0.17 -8.74 11.67
CA MET A 53 1.38 -9.55 11.60
C MET A 53 1.38 -10.70 12.62
N GLU A 54 0.90 -10.44 13.84
CA GLU A 54 0.75 -11.48 14.88
C GLU A 54 -0.27 -12.55 14.45
N GLU A 55 -1.41 -12.15 13.84
CA GLU A 55 -2.39 -13.09 13.25
C GLU A 55 -1.79 -13.96 12.15
N GLN A 56 -0.87 -13.42 11.35
CA GLN A 56 -0.11 -14.16 10.32
C GLN A 56 1.03 -15.00 10.92
N ARG A 57 1.11 -15.10 12.24
CA ARG A 57 2.13 -15.87 13.00
C ARG A 57 3.56 -15.34 12.83
N LEU A 58 3.72 -14.06 12.49
CA LEU A 58 5.03 -13.42 12.56
C LEU A 58 5.36 -13.12 14.02
N THR A 59 6.53 -13.56 14.47
CA THR A 59 6.98 -13.40 15.86
C THR A 59 8.48 -13.08 15.91
N GLY A 60 8.99 -12.79 17.10
CA GLY A 60 10.41 -12.55 17.33
C GLY A 60 10.95 -11.33 16.58
N LYS A 61 12.22 -11.41 16.15
CA LYS A 61 13.00 -10.28 15.63
C LYS A 61 12.33 -9.54 14.47
N GLN A 62 11.60 -10.25 13.61
CA GLN A 62 10.90 -9.65 12.47
C GLN A 62 9.75 -8.75 12.94
N LEU A 63 8.97 -9.21 13.92
CA LEU A 63 7.90 -8.43 14.51
C LEU A 63 8.46 -7.26 15.33
N ASP A 64 9.52 -7.51 16.11
CA ASP A 64 10.20 -6.47 16.90
C ASP A 64 10.77 -5.37 16.00
N PHE A 65 11.35 -5.74 14.87
CA PHE A 65 11.83 -4.78 13.86
C PHE A 65 10.70 -3.88 13.35
N VAL A 66 9.53 -4.45 13.02
CA VAL A 66 8.40 -3.64 12.54
C VAL A 66 7.79 -2.80 13.65
N LYS A 67 7.68 -3.31 14.88
CA LYS A 67 7.25 -2.53 16.05
C LYS A 67 8.17 -1.32 16.27
N ALA A 68 9.48 -1.52 16.22
CA ALA A 68 10.47 -0.45 16.34
C ALA A 68 10.45 0.52 15.13
N PHE A 69 10.15 0.02 13.93
CA PHE A 69 10.00 0.85 12.74
C PHE A 69 8.81 1.81 12.84
N LEU A 70 7.68 1.33 13.37
CA LEU A 70 6.42 2.08 13.43
C LEU A 70 6.30 2.99 14.66
N THR A 71 7.05 2.73 15.73
CA THR A 71 6.86 3.43 17.02
C THR A 71 7.91 4.53 17.22
N ASP A 72 7.47 5.78 17.42
CA ASP A 72 8.28 6.95 17.78
C ASP A 72 9.58 7.15 16.98
N ARG A 73 9.57 6.68 15.73
CA ARG A 73 10.73 6.79 14.85
C ARG A 73 10.83 8.20 14.30
N LYS A 74 11.92 8.89 14.65
CA LYS A 74 12.28 10.20 14.10
C LYS A 74 13.12 10.03 12.84
N TYR A 75 12.89 10.88 11.85
CA TYR A 75 13.61 10.88 10.58
C TYR A 75 14.18 12.27 10.28
N ARG A 76 15.38 12.32 9.72
CA ARG A 76 15.97 13.55 9.17
C ARG A 76 15.99 13.43 7.66
N VAL A 77 15.39 14.40 6.98
CA VAL A 77 15.32 14.44 5.52
C VAL A 77 16.17 15.59 5.03
N LYS A 78 17.01 15.32 4.02
CA LYS A 78 17.76 16.33 3.27
C LYS A 78 17.25 16.33 1.83
N ALA A 79 16.67 17.44 1.40
CA ALA A 79 16.19 17.61 0.04
C ALA A 79 17.17 18.50 -0.76
N GLY A 80 17.56 18.07 -1.96
CA GLY A 80 18.52 18.74 -2.84
C GLY A 80 19.97 18.22 -2.72
N TYR A 81 20.86 18.72 -3.60
CA TYR A 81 22.29 18.43 -3.61
C TYR A 81 23.09 19.73 -3.42
N GLY A 82 24.16 19.70 -2.62
CA GLY A 82 25.03 20.87 -2.36
C GLY A 82 24.71 21.63 -1.06
N ASN A 83 25.37 22.77 -0.87
CA ASN A 83 25.28 23.62 0.34
C ASN A 83 23.91 24.30 0.53
N GLU A 84 23.03 24.23 -0.45
CA GLU A 84 21.67 24.81 -0.41
C GLU A 84 20.61 23.84 0.10
N ALA A 85 21.00 22.61 0.40
CA ALA A 85 20.08 21.59 0.88
C ALA A 85 19.50 21.97 2.24
N ARG A 86 18.17 22.03 2.32
CA ARG A 86 17.44 22.39 3.54
C ARG A 86 17.29 21.16 4.43
N GLU A 87 17.67 21.30 5.70
CA GLU A 87 17.42 20.30 6.73
C GLU A 87 16.07 20.56 7.40
N GLY A 88 15.26 19.51 7.51
CA GLY A 88 14.00 19.53 8.24
C GLY A 88 13.89 18.34 9.19
N ALA A 89 13.40 18.60 10.41
CA ALA A 89 12.92 17.54 11.29
C ALA A 89 11.52 17.12 10.86
N THR A 90 11.30 15.83 10.69
CA THR A 90 9.95 15.27 10.46
C THR A 90 9.54 14.50 11.72
N LYS A 91 8.24 14.60 12.07
CA LYS A 91 7.53 14.10 13.26
C LYS A 91 8.33 13.16 14.17
#